data_AF-A0AAU2NYD3-F1
#
_entry.id   AF-A0AAU2NYD3-F1
#
_cell.length_a   1.000
_cell.length_b   1.000
_cell.length_c   1.000
_cell.angle_alpha   90.00
_cell.angle_beta   90.00
_cell.angle_gamma   90.00
#
_symmetry.space_group_name_H-M   'P 1'
#
loop_
_entity.id
_entity.type
_entity.pdbx_description
1 polymer ?
#
loop_
_entity_poly.entity_id
_entity_poly.type
_entity_poly.pdbx_seq_one_letter_code
_entity_poly.pdbx_strand_id
1 'polypeptide(L)'
;MPTLLDLLQSLDEQPAEAVIYAAKPWTAASAAAVAACDAPRPNLPYLLEVVLAQDVLEVWSSWRDGARPNASERCQAVIHYAEYDAYLDEHH
;
A
#
# COMPACT_ATOMS: atom_id res chain seq x y z
N MET A 1 -13.23 8.60 5.56
CA MET A 1 -12.17 7.58 5.44
C MET A 1 -11.03 8.21 4.66
N PRO A 2 -9.77 7.98 5.05
CA PRO A 2 -8.63 8.48 4.30
C PRO A 2 -8.58 7.83 2.90
N THR A 3 -7.94 8.52 1.96
CA THR A 3 -7.64 7.95 0.64
C THR A 3 -6.36 7.12 0.69
N LEU A 4 -6.14 6.29 -0.32
CA LEU A 4 -4.90 5.54 -0.47
C LEU A 4 -3.68 6.47 -0.54
N LEU A 5 -3.82 7.63 -1.19
CA LEU A 5 -2.77 8.65 -1.25
C LEU A 5 -2.42 9.18 0.16
N ASP A 6 -3.43 9.51 0.96
CA ASP A 6 -3.23 10.04 2.32
C ASP A 6 -2.49 9.04 3.22
N LEU A 7 -2.85 7.76 3.11
CA LEU A 7 -2.19 6.69 3.87
C LEU A 7 -0.75 6.47 3.41
N LEU A 8 -0.50 6.45 2.09
CA LEU A 8 0.86 6.21 1.58
C LEU A 8 1.82 7.38 1.80
N GLN A 9 1.29 8.60 1.98
CA GLN A 9 2.07 9.76 2.43
C GLN A 9 2.59 9.59 3.86
N SER A 10 1.82 8.92 4.72
CA SER A 10 2.15 8.67 6.12
C SER A 10 2.56 7.22 6.38
N LEU A 11 2.97 6.49 5.34
CA LEU A 11 3.31 5.06 5.43
C LEU A 11 4.42 4.78 6.43
N ASP A 12 5.38 5.68 6.56
CA ASP A 12 6.54 5.53 7.44
C ASP A 12 6.15 5.70 8.93
N GLU A 13 4.96 6.25 9.20
CA GLU A 13 4.37 6.39 10.53
C GLU A 13 3.46 5.21 10.88
N GLN A 14 3.13 4.35 9.90
CA GLN A 14 2.28 3.19 10.13
C GLN A 14 3.08 2.04 10.77
N PRO A 15 2.44 1.19 11.59
CA PRO A 15 3.10 0.00 12.12
C PRO A 15 3.49 -0.95 10.98
N ALA A 16 4.74 -1.40 10.94
CA ALA A 16 5.25 -2.27 9.88
C ALA A 16 4.46 -3.59 9.73
N GLU A 17 3.95 -4.12 10.84
CA GLU A 17 3.15 -5.35 10.89
C GLU A 17 1.68 -5.14 10.49
N ALA A 18 1.27 -3.90 10.18
CA ALA A 18 -0.10 -3.62 9.78
C ALA A 18 -0.35 -3.96 8.30
N VAL A 19 -1.63 -4.07 7.95
CA VAL A 19 -2.09 -4.39 6.60
C VAL A 19 -2.90 -3.23 6.03
N ILE A 20 -2.63 -2.88 4.78
CA ILE A 20 -3.35 -1.85 4.02
C ILE A 20 -4.50 -2.53 3.28
N TYR A 21 -5.68 -1.94 3.41
CA TYR A 21 -6.89 -2.33 2.69
C TYR A 21 -7.38 -1.15 1.85
N ALA A 22 -7.80 -1.39 0.60
CA ALA A 22 -8.24 -0.34 -0.30
C ALA A 22 -9.35 -0.80 -1.25
N ALA A 23 -10.30 0.08 -1.52
CA ALA A 23 -11.38 -0.17 -2.47
C ALA A 23 -10.84 -0.36 -3.90
N LYS A 24 -11.31 -1.42 -4.58
CA LYS A 24 -11.05 -1.65 -6.01
C LYS A 24 -12.00 -0.78 -6.86
N PRO A 25 -11.56 -0.26 -8.03
CA PRO A 25 -10.19 -0.32 -8.56
C PRO A 25 -9.24 0.50 -7.69
N TRP A 26 -8.00 0.04 -7.53
CA TRP A 26 -7.03 0.75 -6.71
C TRP A 26 -6.56 2.01 -7.43
N THR A 27 -6.83 3.15 -6.81
CA THR A 27 -6.47 4.48 -7.32
C THR A 27 -6.03 5.34 -6.14
N ALA A 28 -5.33 6.44 -6.41
CA ALA A 28 -4.93 7.39 -5.37
C ALA A 28 -6.12 7.91 -4.54
N ALA A 29 -7.31 8.02 -5.16
CA ALA A 29 -8.53 8.47 -4.51
C ALA A 29 -9.35 7.35 -3.85
N SER A 30 -8.93 6.08 -3.99
CA SER A 30 -9.68 4.95 -3.42
C SER A 30 -9.70 5.04 -1.91
N ALA A 31 -10.86 4.76 -1.32
CA ALA A 31 -11.00 4.67 0.12
C ALA A 31 -10.09 3.57 0.65
N ALA A 32 -9.30 3.90 1.67
CA ALA A 32 -8.33 2.97 2.23
C ALA A 32 -8.31 3.03 3.75
N ALA A 33 -7.81 1.96 4.36
CA ALA A 33 -7.66 1.84 5.80
C ALA A 33 -6.45 0.94 6.12
N VAL A 34 -5.81 1.21 7.26
CA VAL A 34 -4.78 0.35 7.83
C VAL A 34 -5.38 -0.37 9.03
N ALA A 35 -5.15 -1.67 9.15
CA ALA A 35 -5.49 -2.43 10.34
C ALA A 35 -4.30 -3.28 10.79
N ALA A 36 -4.06 -3.30 12.10
CA ALA A 36 -3.11 -4.22 12.70
C ALA A 36 -3.66 -5.66 12.66
N CYS A 37 -2.78 -6.66 12.77
CA CYS A 37 -3.16 -8.08 12.76
C CYS A 37 -4.26 -8.45 13.79
N ASP A 38 -4.23 -7.82 14.97
CA ASP A 38 -5.19 -8.09 16.05
C ASP A 38 -6.44 -7.19 16.00
N ALA A 39 -6.57 -6.34 14.96
CA ALA A 39 -7.69 -5.43 14.80
C ALA A 39 -8.77 -5.99 13.84
N PRO A 40 -10.04 -5.57 13.97
CA PRO A 40 -11.08 -5.93 13.02
C PRO A 40 -10.71 -5.49 11.60
N ARG A 41 -10.80 -6.41 10.64
CA ARG A 41 -10.50 -6.11 9.24
C ARG A 41 -11.55 -5.15 8.68
N PRO A 42 -11.13 -4.06 8.01
CA PRO A 42 -12.06 -3.17 7.32
C PRO A 42 -12.86 -3.95 6.26
N ASN A 43 -14.08 -3.50 5.95
CA ASN A 43 -14.85 -4.01 4.81
C ASN A 43 -14.30 -3.45 3.49
N LEU A 44 -13.02 -3.70 3.23
CA LEU A 44 -12.26 -3.26 2.06
C LEU A 44 -11.38 -4.44 1.60
N PRO A 45 -11.15 -4.60 0.29
CA PRO A 45 -10.20 -5.59 -0.22
C PRO A 45 -8.81 -5.38 0.40
N TYR A 46 -8.14 -6.49 0.69
CA TYR A 46 -6.70 -6.46 0.99
C TYR A 46 -5.96 -5.82 -0.19
N LEU A 47 -5.00 -4.94 0.12
CA LEU A 47 -4.08 -4.36 -0.86
C LEU A 47 -2.68 -4.94 -0.66
N LEU A 48 -2.05 -4.68 0.49
CA LEU A 48 -0.66 -5.05 0.77
C LEU A 48 -0.31 -4.86 2.26
N GLU A 49 0.64 -5.59 2.82
CA GLU A 49 1.24 -5.27 4.13
C GLU A 49 2.01 -3.94 4.10
N VAL A 50 2.06 -3.23 5.22
CA VAL A 50 2.82 -1.98 5.36
C VAL A 50 4.31 -2.22 5.12
N VAL A 51 4.89 -3.29 5.68
CA VAL A 51 6.30 -3.63 5.45
C VAL A 51 6.61 -3.86 3.96
N LEU A 52 5.76 -4.58 3.24
CA LEU A 52 5.95 -4.79 1.80
C LEU A 52 5.79 -3.48 1.02
N ALA A 53 4.83 -2.63 1.40
CA ALA A 53 4.69 -1.32 0.78
C ALA A 53 5.96 -0.45 0.99
N GLN A 54 6.62 -0.56 2.14
CA GLN A 54 7.90 0.13 2.40
C GLN A 54 9.02 -0.45 1.52
N ASP A 55 9.14 -1.78 1.44
CA ASP A 55 10.12 -2.46 0.59
C ASP A 55 9.96 -2.08 -0.89
N VAL A 56 8.72 -1.96 -1.38
CA VAL A 56 8.43 -1.50 -2.75
C VAL A 56 9.01 -0.11 -3.00
N LEU A 57 8.87 0.81 -2.04
CA LEU A 57 9.40 2.17 -2.18
C LEU A 57 10.93 2.21 -2.08
N GLU A 58 11.52 1.34 -1.26
CA GLU A 58 12.97 1.18 -1.17
C GLU A 58 13.53 0.67 -2.50
N VAL A 59 12.96 -0.39 -3.07
CA VAL A 59 13.35 -0.93 -4.37
C VAL A 59 13.15 0.11 -5.48
N TRP A 60 12.02 0.82 -5.47
CA TRP A 60 11.75 1.89 -6.43
C TRP A 60 12.83 2.98 -6.40
N SER A 61 13.27 3.36 -5.20
CA SER A 61 14.32 4.36 -4.96
C SER A 61 15.70 3.83 -5.40
N SER A 62 16.03 2.58 -5.04
CA SER A 62 17.29 1.94 -5.44
C SER A 62 17.46 1.88 -6.95
N TRP A 63 16.37 1.70 -7.71
CA TRP A 63 16.41 1.68 -9.18
C TRP A 63 16.54 3.08 -9.81
N ARG A 64 16.45 4.14 -9.01
CA ARG A 64 16.51 5.54 -9.44
C ARG A 64 17.61 6.31 -8.70
N ASP A 65 18.74 5.66 -8.47
CA ASP A 65 19.93 6.25 -7.85
C ASP A 65 19.64 6.90 -6.47
N GLY A 66 18.71 6.32 -5.70
CA GLY A 66 18.32 6.82 -4.38
C GLY A 66 17.32 7.98 -4.40
N ALA A 67 16.66 8.24 -5.54
CA ALA A 67 15.62 9.26 -5.64
C ALA A 67 14.48 9.01 -4.64
N ARG A 68 14.01 10.07 -3.98
CA ARG A 68 12.86 9.98 -3.08
C ARG A 68 11.55 10.13 -3.88
N PRO A 69 10.65 9.14 -3.85
CA PRO A 69 9.38 9.24 -4.55
C PRO A 69 8.51 10.32 -3.90
N ASN A 70 7.86 11.14 -4.73
CA ASN A 70 6.78 12.02 -4.28
C ASN A 70 5.50 11.22 -3.98
N ALA A 71 4.48 11.86 -3.41
CA ALA A 71 3.25 11.17 -3.01
C ALA A 71 2.55 10.40 -4.15
N SER A 72 2.54 10.96 -5.37
CA SER A 72 1.93 10.30 -6.54
C SER A 72 2.74 9.09 -6.97
N GLU A 73 4.08 9.22 -7.01
CA GLU A 73 4.98 8.11 -7.34
C GLU A 73 4.90 6.98 -6.32
N ARG A 74 4.82 7.32 -5.02
CA ARG A 74 4.61 6.32 -3.94
C ARG A 74 3.34 5.52 -4.20
N CYS A 75 2.25 6.22 -4.49
CA CYS A 75 0.95 5.60 -4.74
C CYS A 75 0.97 4.72 -6.00
N GLN A 76 1.55 5.20 -7.10
CA GLN A 76 1.67 4.43 -8.33
C GLN A 76 2.54 3.17 -8.16
N ALA A 77 3.67 3.28 -7.47
CA ALA A 77 4.57 2.14 -7.24
C ALA A 77 3.88 1.03 -6.44
N VAL A 78 3.19 1.38 -5.35
CA VAL A 78 2.48 0.42 -4.50
C VAL A 78 1.28 -0.20 -5.23
N ILE A 79 0.48 0.60 -5.95
CA ILE A 79 -0.63 0.06 -6.75
C ILE A 79 -0.10 -0.92 -7.80
N HIS A 80 0.94 -0.52 -8.54
CA HIS A 80 1.54 -1.38 -9.56
C HIS A 80 2.06 -2.69 -8.95
N TYR A 81 2.77 -2.62 -7.82
CA TYR A 81 3.22 -3.83 -7.13
C TYR A 81 2.06 -4.75 -6.72
N ALA A 82 1.02 -4.18 -6.11
CA ALA A 82 -0.15 -4.94 -5.67
C ALA A 82 -0.94 -5.56 -6.84
N GLU A 83 -0.96 -4.92 -8.02
CA GLU A 83 -1.67 -5.45 -9.20
C GLU A 83 -0.94 -6.59 -9.89
N TYR A 84 0.40 -6.58 -9.88
CA TYR A 84 1.20 -7.48 -10.72
C TYR A 84 2.05 -8.49 -9.95
N ASP A 85 2.50 -8.17 -8.74
CA ASP A 85 3.45 -8.99 -7.97
C ASP A 85 2.82 -9.61 -6.72
N ALA A 86 1.80 -8.96 -6.14
CA ALA A 86 0.99 -9.55 -5.08
C ALA A 86 -0.02 -10.56 -5.67
N TYR A 87 0.47 -11.73 -6.10
CA TYR A 87 -0.41 -12.82 -6.52
C TYR A 87 -1.21 -13.34 -5.31
N LEU A 88 -2.47 -12.94 -5.22
CA LEU A 88 -3.47 -13.58 -4.39
C LEU A 88 -4.29 -14.52 -5.26
N ASP A 89 -4.10 -15.83 -5.08
CA ASP A 89 -5.01 -16.82 -5.65
C ASP A 89 -6.37 -16.63 -4.98
N GLU A 90 -7.39 -16.19 -5.72
CA GLU A 90 -8.75 -15.92 -5.20
C GLU A 90 -9.53 -17.21 -4.86
N HIS A 91 -8.84 -18.33 -4.66
CA HIS A 91 -9.41 -19.62 -4.29
C HIS A 91 -9.26 -19.91 -2.79
N HIS A 92 -10.18 -19.37 -1.98
CA HIS A 92 -10.48 -19.86 -0.64
C HIS A 92 -11.99 -19.95 -0.42
#